data_AF-A0A969P9R6-F1
#
_entry.id   AF-A0A969P9R6-F1
#
_cell.length_a   1.000
_cell.length_b   1.000
_cell.length_c   1.000
_cell.angle_alpha   90.00
_cell.angle_beta   90.00
_cell.angle_gamma   90.00
#
_symmetry.space_group_name_H-M   'P 1'
#
loop_
_entity.id
_entity.type
_entity.pdbx_description
1 polymer ?
#
loop_
_entity_poly.entity_id
_entity_poly.type
_entity_poly.pdbx_seq_one_letter_code
_entity_poly.pdbx_strand_id
1 'polypeptide(L)' 'MTQPQPTTTPKLSEPKFGFNEYAERLNGRAAMIGFALALVIEYVSGQGLLAWLGLS' A
#
# COMPACT_ATOMS: atom_id res chain seq x y z
N MET A 1 -20.08 -38.85 -25.37
CA MET A 1 -20.91 -37.78 -24.78
C MET A 1 -19.97 -36.67 -24.36
N THR A 2 -19.89 -35.58 -25.12
CA THR A 2 -18.91 -34.50 -24.90
C THR A 2 -19.56 -33.45 -24.01
N GLN A 3 -19.06 -33.28 -22.79
CA GLN A 3 -19.57 -32.28 -21.86
C GLN A 3 -19.11 -30.88 -22.29
N PRO A 4 -20.00 -29.88 -22.46
CA PRO A 4 -19.59 -28.52 -22.79
C PRO A 4 -18.84 -27.93 -21.59
N GLN A 5 -17.55 -27.63 -21.78
CA GLN A 5 -16.76 -26.94 -20.78
C GLN A 5 -17.11 -25.44 -20.80
N PRO A 6 -17.49 -24.83 -19.67
CA PRO A 6 -17.83 -23.42 -19.62
C PRO A 6 -16.57 -22.56 -19.88
N THR A 7 -16.62 -21.73 -20.92
CA THR A 7 -15.49 -20.91 -21.42
C THR A 7 -15.13 -19.70 -20.54
N THR A 8 -15.88 -19.43 -19.47
CA THR A 8 -15.64 -18.27 -18.61
C THR A 8 -15.67 -18.68 -17.16
N THR A 9 -14.51 -18.85 -16.55
CA THR A 9 -14.37 -18.85 -15.09
C THR A 9 -14.93 -17.52 -14.59
N PRO A 10 -16.01 -17.50 -13.79
CA PRO A 10 -16.48 -16.26 -13.22
C PRO A 10 -15.34 -15.68 -12.39
N LYS A 11 -14.79 -14.53 -12.81
CA LYS A 11 -13.89 -13.75 -11.97
C LYS A 11 -14.74 -13.25 -10.82
N LEU A 12 -14.82 -14.03 -9.75
CA LEU A 12 -15.31 -13.56 -8.46
C LEU A 12 -14.46 -12.34 -8.15
N SER A 13 -15.08 -11.16 -8.21
CA SER A 13 -14.40 -9.93 -7.88
C SER A 13 -14.05 -10.05 -6.41
N GLU A 14 -12.81 -10.42 -6.10
CA GLU A 14 -12.34 -10.51 -4.72
C GLU A 14 -12.69 -9.19 -4.04
N PRO A 15 -13.31 -9.22 -2.86
CA PRO A 15 -13.72 -8.00 -2.18
C PRO A 15 -12.49 -7.12 -1.97
N LYS A 16 -12.39 -6.06 -2.76
CA LYS A 16 -11.27 -5.10 -2.78
C LYS A 16 -11.20 -4.24 -1.53
N PHE A 17 -12.17 -4.38 -0.63
CA PHE A 17 -12.26 -3.68 0.65
C PHE A 17 -11.93 -4.63 1.81
N GLY A 18 -11.01 -4.20 2.68
CA GLY A 18 -10.54 -4.94 3.84
C GLY A 18 -9.02 -5.19 3.81
N PHE A 19 -8.54 -6.00 4.75
CA PHE A 19 -7.18 -6.52 4.74
C PHE A 19 -7.06 -7.59 3.64
N ASN A 20 -6.78 -7.16 2.42
CA ASN A 20 -6.48 -8.03 1.28
C ASN A 20 -5.03 -7.82 0.83
N GLU A 21 -4.46 -8.82 0.17
CA GLU A 21 -3.05 -8.83 -0.23
C GLU A 21 -2.67 -7.63 -1.11
N TYR A 22 -3.61 -7.17 -1.95
CA TYR A 22 -3.40 -5.98 -2.77
C TYR A 22 -3.26 -4.71 -1.91
N ALA A 23 -4.14 -4.52 -0.93
CA ALA A 23 -4.11 -3.39 -0.01
C ALA A 23 -2.84 -3.42 0.86
N GLU A 24 -2.42 -4.59 1.33
CA GLU A 24 -1.16 -4.74 2.09
C GLU A 24 0.06 -4.35 1.24
N ARG A 25 0.14 -4.84 0.00
CA ARG A 25 1.22 -4.47 -0.93
C ARG A 25 1.21 -2.99 -1.27
N LEU A 26 0.03 -2.39 -1.44
CA LEU A 26 -0.11 -0.96 -1.72
C LEU A 26 0.32 -0.11 -0.51
N ASN A 27 -0.17 -0.45 0.68
CA ASN A 27 0.19 0.23 1.93
C ASN A 27 1.69 0.11 2.22
N GLY A 28 2.30 -1.06 2.00
CA GLY A 28 3.75 -1.24 2.16
C GLY A 28 4.57 -0.35 1.24
N ARG A 29 4.16 -0.16 -0.02
CA ARG A 29 4.82 0.77 -0.95
C ARG A 29 4.65 2.22 -0.52
N ALA A 30 3.44 2.60 -0.12
CA ALA A 30 3.18 3.93 0.40
C ALA A 30 4.04 4.23 1.64
N ALA A 31 4.21 3.25 2.53
CA ALA A 31 5.08 3.37 3.71
C ALA A 31 6.56 3.56 3.33
N MET A 32 7.09 2.78 2.37
CA MET A 32 8.47 2.95 1.88
C MET A 32 8.71 4.35 1.30
N ILE A 33 7.77 4.85 0.49
CA ILE A 33 7.84 6.20 -0.08
C ILE A 33 7.75 7.25 1.02
N GLY A 34 6.79 7.11 1.95
CA GLY A 34 6.63 8.02 3.08
C GLY A 34 7.88 8.12 3.95
N PHE A 35 8.54 6.98 4.21
CA PHE A 35 9.79 6.94 4.96
C PHE A 35 10.96 7.60 4.22
N ALA A 36 11.08 7.38 2.91
CA ALA A 36 12.10 8.05 2.11
C ALA A 36 11.89 9.58 2.09
N LEU A 37 10.65 10.03 1.91
CA LEU A 37 10.30 11.45 1.96
C LEU A 37 10.56 12.06 3.33
N ALA A 38 10.23 11.35 4.40
CA ALA A 38 10.53 11.72 5.77
C ALA A 38 12.02 12.05 5.97
N LEU A 39 12.91 11.17 5.52
CA LEU A 39 14.36 11.40 5.59
C LEU A 39 14.83 12.58 4.76
N VAL A 40 14.28 12.75 3.55
CA VAL A 40 14.62 13.88 2.67
C VAL A 40 14.19 15.21 3.30
N ILE A 41 12.99 15.26 3.86
CA ILE A 41 12.47 16.46 4.54
C ILE A 41 13.30 16.78 5.78
N GLU A 42 13.65 15.77 6.59
CA GLU A 42 14.52 15.96 7.75
C GLU A 42 15.89 16.51 7.35
N TYR A 43 16.48 15.97 6.27
CA TYR A 43 17.76 16.45 5.74
C TYR A 43 17.69 17.89 5.24
N VAL A 44 16.64 18.27 4.51
CA VAL A 44 16.47 19.62 3.96
C VAL A 44 16.09 20.64 5.04
N SER A 45 15.21 20.26 5.97
CA SER A 45 14.73 21.15 7.03
C SER A 45 15.74 21.30 8.17
N GLY A 46 16.68 20.35 8.33
CA GLY A 46 17.61 20.31 9.46
C GLY A 46 16.94 20.08 10.81
N GLN A 47 15.64 19.75 10.82
CA GLN A 47 14.84 19.51 12.02
C GLN A 47 14.20 18.14 11.90
N GLY A 48 14.38 17.30 12.92
CA GLY A 48 13.81 15.95 12.94
C GLY A 48 12.29 15.97 12.85
N LEU A 49 11.69 14.94 12.27
CA LEU A 49 10.22 14.80 12.20
C LEU A 49 9.54 14.89 13.57
N LEU A 50 10.21 14.44 14.62
CA LEU A 50 9.71 14.53 16.00
C LEU A 50 9.61 15.98 16.48
N ALA A 51 10.48 16.87 16.02
CA ALA A 51 10.40 18.29 16.34
C ALA A 51 9.19 18.96 15.69
N TRP A 52 8.78 18.49 14.49
CA TRP A 52 7.53 18.94 13.86
C TRP A 52 6.29 18.46 14.61
N LEU A 53 6.37 17.32 15.28
CA LEU A 53 5.33 16.80 16.17
C LEU A 53 5.37 17.45 17.57
N GLY A 54 6.28 18.40 17.82
CA GLY A 54 6.39 19.12 19.09
C GLY A 54 7.02 18.32 20.23
N LEU A 55 7.76 17.24 19.92
CA LEU A 55 8.36 16.32 20.89
C LEU A 55 9.86 16.60 21.14
N SER A 56 10.34 17.80 20.82
CA SER A 56 11.75 18.22 20.95
C SER A 56 11.92 19.36 21.95
#